data_AF-A0A1Y4KZ42-F1
#
_entry.id   AF-A0A1Y4KZ42-F1
#
_cell.length_a   1.000
_cell.length_b   1.000
_cell.length_c   1.000
_cell.angle_alpha   90.00
_cell.angle_beta   90.00
_cell.angle_gamma   90.00
#
_symmetry.space_group_name_H-M   'P 1'
#
loop_
_entity.id
_entity.type
_entity.pdbx_description
1 polymer ?
#
loop_
_entity_poly.entity_id
_entity_poly.type
_entity_poly.pdbx_seq_one_letter_code
_entity_poly.pdbx_strand_id
1 'polypeptide(L)'
;PLDVAVEDMKKNNYNSYFKKAGQKIVDLNNQAVDVGVSAAVKVEIPESWANAVDAPAQEIEATPFVKEIVLPMDRQQGDKLPISVFQKHGVLDGTWENGTSAYSKRGVATMVPKWDGSACIQCNRCAATCPHAAIRPVLLTEEEKANVPASFETVPAKGLGKDAPAYSYRMQISPYDCLGCGVCLTACPAKGALTMTPFDDMKPEQENFDKVAMNEAYLKKDVISDKNMKSVQFAKPYFQFSAACAGCAETTYIKLVSQLVGDRMYIG
;
A
#
# COMPACT_ATOMS: atom_id res chain seq x y z
N PRO A 1 38.32 -19.92 -12.67
CA PRO A 1 38.85 -18.69 -13.32
C PRO A 1 37.70 -17.79 -13.76
N LEU A 2 37.88 -16.47 -13.80
CA LEU A 2 36.82 -15.53 -14.17
C LEU A 2 36.23 -15.84 -15.56
N ASP A 3 37.10 -16.09 -16.53
CA ASP A 3 36.70 -16.31 -17.93
C ASP A 3 35.78 -17.52 -18.10
N VAL A 4 36.05 -18.59 -17.36
CA VAL A 4 35.20 -19.80 -17.32
C VAL A 4 33.83 -19.49 -16.74
N ALA A 5 33.77 -18.70 -15.66
CA ALA A 5 32.51 -18.29 -15.06
C ALA A 5 31.69 -17.41 -16.02
N VAL A 6 32.34 -16.48 -16.73
CA VAL A 6 31.69 -15.62 -17.73
C VAL A 6 31.14 -16.45 -18.88
N GLU A 7 31.92 -17.39 -19.41
CA GLU A 7 31.49 -18.30 -20.48
C GLU A 7 30.26 -19.12 -20.03
N ASP A 8 30.33 -19.75 -18.86
CA ASP A 8 29.25 -20.57 -18.31
C ASP A 8 27.97 -19.75 -18.07
N MET A 9 28.09 -18.53 -17.55
CA MET A 9 26.95 -17.62 -17.36
C MET A 9 26.28 -17.27 -18.69
N LYS A 10 27.05 -16.89 -19.72
CA LYS A 10 26.49 -16.55 -21.04
C LYS A 10 25.87 -17.76 -21.74
N LYS A 11 26.48 -18.94 -21.59
CA LYS A 11 25.90 -20.21 -22.07
C LYS A 11 24.56 -20.50 -21.37
N ASN A 12 24.47 -20.27 -20.07
CA ASN A 12 23.24 -20.46 -19.31
C ASN A 12 22.16 -19.43 -19.64
N ASN A 13 22.52 -18.18 -19.98
CA ASN A 13 21.59 -17.19 -20.52
C ASN A 13 20.92 -17.69 -21.79
N TYR A 14 21.71 -18.25 -22.72
CA TYR A 14 21.17 -18.85 -23.95
C TYR A 14 20.22 -20.02 -23.62
N ASN A 15 20.68 -20.98 -22.82
CA ASN A 15 19.88 -22.15 -22.44
C ASN A 15 18.56 -21.80 -21.74
N SER A 16 18.56 -20.73 -20.94
CA SER A 16 17.40 -20.31 -20.15
C SER A 16 16.41 -19.47 -20.95
N TYR A 17 16.91 -18.51 -21.74
CA TYR A 17 16.08 -17.44 -22.30
C TYR A 17 15.82 -17.56 -23.80
N PHE A 18 16.71 -18.19 -24.57
CA PHE A 18 16.61 -18.18 -26.04
C PHE A 18 15.25 -18.72 -26.53
N LYS A 19 14.83 -19.90 -26.04
CA LYS A 19 13.58 -20.54 -26.47
C LYS A 19 12.33 -19.72 -26.12
N LYS A 20 12.34 -19.00 -24.99
CA LYS A 20 11.17 -18.28 -24.47
C LYS A 20 11.09 -16.84 -24.98
N ALA A 21 12.23 -16.19 -25.14
CA ALA A 21 12.31 -14.74 -25.29
C ALA A 21 13.23 -14.29 -26.45
N GLY A 22 13.88 -15.23 -27.15
CA GLY A 22 14.68 -14.98 -28.35
C GLY A 22 16.07 -14.41 -28.09
N GLN A 23 16.86 -14.29 -29.17
CA GLN A 23 18.26 -13.88 -29.12
C GLN A 23 18.45 -12.48 -28.51
N LYS A 24 17.56 -11.53 -28.81
CA LYS A 24 17.64 -10.16 -28.28
C LYS A 24 17.70 -10.13 -26.74
N ILE A 25 16.93 -10.97 -26.06
CA ILE A 25 16.96 -11.04 -24.59
C ILE A 25 18.23 -11.72 -24.09
N VAL A 26 18.71 -12.75 -24.79
CA VAL A 26 20.01 -13.38 -24.48
C VAL A 26 21.14 -12.35 -24.57
N ASP A 27 21.17 -11.54 -25.63
CA ASP A 27 22.21 -10.53 -25.85
C ASP A 27 22.21 -9.46 -24.75
N LEU A 28 21.02 -9.00 -24.34
CA LEU A 28 20.88 -8.06 -23.22
C LEU A 28 21.39 -8.65 -21.90
N ASN A 29 21.12 -9.92 -21.62
CA ASN A 29 21.65 -10.60 -20.44
C ASN A 29 23.17 -10.81 -20.53
N ASN A 30 23.70 -11.11 -21.71
CA ASN A 30 25.14 -11.23 -21.93
C ASN A 30 25.85 -9.88 -21.73
N GLN A 31 25.24 -8.79 -22.19
CA GLN A 31 25.72 -7.44 -21.93
C GLN A 31 25.72 -7.12 -20.43
N ALA A 32 24.69 -7.55 -19.69
CA ALA A 32 24.65 -7.39 -18.24
C ALA A 32 25.79 -8.14 -17.53
N VAL A 33 26.16 -9.34 -18.02
CA VAL A 33 27.35 -10.06 -17.52
C VAL A 33 28.62 -9.25 -17.77
N ASP A 34 28.80 -8.71 -18.98
CA ASP A 34 29.99 -7.93 -19.35
C ASP A 34 30.13 -6.66 -18.48
N VAL A 35 29.03 -5.96 -18.27
CA VAL A 35 29.00 -4.79 -17.36
C VAL A 35 29.24 -5.24 -15.92
N GLY A 36 28.63 -6.32 -15.46
CA GLY A 36 28.78 -6.81 -14.09
C GLY A 36 30.22 -7.17 -13.70
N VAL A 37 31.03 -7.62 -14.65
CA VAL A 37 32.46 -7.91 -14.43
C VAL A 37 33.28 -6.65 -14.18
N SER A 38 32.92 -5.53 -14.82
CA SER A 38 33.74 -4.31 -14.85
C SER A 38 33.19 -3.14 -14.03
N ALA A 39 31.90 -3.14 -13.71
CA ALA A 39 31.22 -2.05 -13.01
C ALA A 39 31.39 -2.10 -11.48
N ALA A 40 31.94 -3.19 -10.93
CA ALA A 40 32.20 -3.30 -9.51
C ALA A 40 33.30 -2.30 -9.10
N VAL A 41 32.96 -1.39 -8.18
CA VAL A 41 33.90 -0.42 -7.60
C VAL A 41 34.20 -0.83 -6.16
N LYS A 42 35.49 -0.89 -5.81
CA LYS A 42 35.89 -1.07 -4.41
C LYS A 42 35.51 0.17 -3.62
N VAL A 43 34.67 -0.01 -2.61
CA VAL A 43 34.35 1.05 -1.64
C VAL A 43 35.41 1.01 -0.54
N GLU A 44 36.20 2.07 -0.41
CA GLU A 44 37.12 2.22 0.72
C GLU A 44 36.34 2.56 1.99
N ILE A 45 36.49 1.72 3.01
CA ILE A 45 35.77 1.88 4.28
C ILE A 45 36.60 2.79 5.19
N PRO A 46 36.11 3.99 5.55
CA PRO A 46 36.86 4.90 6.42
C PRO A 46 36.86 4.37 7.87
N GLU A 47 37.99 4.54 8.58
CA GLU A 47 38.13 4.12 9.99
C GLU A 47 37.08 4.75 10.91
N SER A 48 36.57 5.94 10.56
CA SER A 48 35.53 6.63 11.31
C SER A 48 34.22 5.84 11.42
N TRP A 49 33.92 4.92 10.50
CA TRP A 49 32.73 4.05 10.59
C TRP A 49 32.76 3.13 11.80
N ALA A 50 33.94 2.81 12.36
CA ALA A 50 34.05 2.04 13.60
C ALA A 50 33.43 2.76 14.82
N ASN A 51 33.28 4.09 14.74
CA ASN A 51 32.72 4.94 15.78
C ASN A 51 31.40 5.61 15.34
N ALA A 52 30.74 5.09 14.30
CA ALA A 52 29.46 5.62 13.86
C ALA A 52 28.43 5.48 14.99
N VAL A 53 27.63 6.53 15.19
CA VAL A 53 26.58 6.56 16.20
C VAL A 53 25.26 6.18 15.55
N ASP A 54 24.52 5.28 16.20
CA ASP A 54 23.21 4.87 15.73
C ASP A 54 22.24 6.05 15.69
N ALA A 55 21.46 6.13 14.60
CA ALA A 55 20.31 7.02 14.57
C ALA A 55 19.28 6.56 15.60
N PRO A 56 18.57 7.49 16.26
CA PRO A 56 17.50 7.11 17.18
C PRO A 56 16.45 6.28 16.42
N ALA A 57 16.01 5.18 17.04
CA ALA A 57 14.96 4.37 16.48
C ALA A 57 13.68 5.20 16.33
N GLN A 58 13.05 5.14 15.16
CA GLN A 58 11.76 5.76 14.96
C GLN A 58 10.72 5.10 15.87
N GLU A 59 9.97 5.91 16.60
CA GLU A 59 8.83 5.42 17.37
C GLU A 59 7.69 5.06 16.43
N ILE A 60 7.18 3.83 16.58
CA ILE A 60 6.01 3.34 15.85
C ILE A 60 4.84 3.35 16.83
N GLU A 61 3.81 4.15 16.52
CA GLU A 61 2.53 4.07 17.23
C GLU A 61 1.80 2.79 16.79
N ALA A 62 1.80 1.78 17.67
CA ALA A 62 1.21 0.48 17.41
C ALA A 62 0.81 -0.20 18.73
N THR A 63 -0.06 -1.20 18.64
CA THR A 63 -0.47 -1.99 19.80
C THR A 63 0.71 -2.76 20.40
N PRO A 64 0.66 -3.13 21.70
CA PRO A 64 1.67 -3.98 22.30
C PRO A 64 1.88 -5.30 21.54
N PHE A 65 0.82 -5.89 21.02
CA PHE A 65 0.88 -7.11 20.20
C PHE A 65 1.73 -6.91 18.94
N VAL A 66 1.49 -5.82 18.21
CA VAL A 66 2.26 -5.51 17.00
C VAL A 66 3.73 -5.26 17.34
N LYS A 67 4.02 -4.50 18.40
CA LYS A 67 5.40 -4.19 18.81
C LYS A 67 6.19 -5.42 19.24
N GLU A 68 5.54 -6.34 19.96
CA GLU A 68 6.21 -7.45 20.64
C GLU A 68 6.20 -8.76 19.83
N ILE A 69 5.27 -8.93 18.89
CA ILE A 69 5.15 -10.14 18.07
C ILE A 69 5.35 -9.81 16.59
N VAL A 70 4.51 -8.94 16.02
CA VAL A 70 4.46 -8.72 14.56
C VAL A 70 5.76 -8.10 14.04
N LEU A 71 6.22 -6.99 14.63
CA LEU A 71 7.44 -6.29 14.16
C LEU A 71 8.71 -7.15 14.28
N PRO A 72 8.94 -7.92 15.36
CA PRO A 72 10.04 -8.89 15.39
C PRO A 72 9.93 -9.95 14.29
N MET A 73 8.73 -10.47 14.01
CA MET A 73 8.53 -11.43 12.91
C MET A 73 8.86 -10.83 11.55
N ASP A 74 8.39 -9.61 11.28
CA ASP A 74 8.67 -8.87 10.03
C ASP A 74 10.17 -8.60 9.86
N ARG A 75 10.91 -8.44 10.96
CA ARG A 75 12.38 -8.31 10.99
C ARG A 75 13.13 -9.63 10.87
N GLN A 76 12.43 -10.74 10.57
CA GLN A 76 12.99 -12.09 10.52
C GLN A 76 13.60 -12.54 11.87
N GLN A 77 12.97 -12.13 12.97
CA GLN A 77 13.38 -12.49 14.34
C GLN A 77 12.32 -13.29 15.09
N GLY A 78 11.35 -13.89 14.37
CA GLY A 78 10.27 -14.69 14.95
C GLY A 78 10.77 -15.83 15.84
N ASP A 79 11.86 -16.51 15.44
CA ASP A 79 12.48 -17.60 16.20
C ASP A 79 13.03 -17.18 17.57
N LYS A 80 13.23 -15.87 17.79
CA LYS A 80 13.70 -15.32 19.08
C LYS A 80 12.56 -15.04 20.06
N LEU A 81 11.29 -15.11 19.62
CA LEU A 81 10.15 -14.81 20.48
C LEU A 81 9.93 -15.96 21.49
N PRO A 82 10.00 -15.70 22.80
CA PRO A 82 9.76 -16.74 23.78
C PRO A 82 8.26 -17.04 23.90
N ILE A 83 7.93 -18.27 24.31
CA ILE A 83 6.54 -18.70 24.57
C ILE A 83 5.80 -17.74 25.52
N SER A 84 6.51 -17.11 26.46
CA SER A 84 5.95 -16.16 27.42
C SER A 84 5.33 -14.91 26.78
N VAL A 85 5.81 -14.48 25.60
CA VAL A 85 5.20 -13.35 24.88
C VAL A 85 3.83 -13.76 24.32
N PHE A 86 3.71 -14.98 23.77
CA PHE A 86 2.43 -15.52 23.30
C PHE A 86 1.45 -15.75 24.46
N GLN A 87 1.95 -16.18 25.63
CA GLN A 87 1.15 -16.25 26.87
C GLN A 87 0.64 -14.89 27.31
N LYS A 88 1.51 -13.88 27.33
CA LYS A 88 1.15 -12.49 27.69
C LYS A 88 0.00 -11.95 26.85
N HIS A 89 0.00 -12.25 25.55
CA HIS A 89 -1.03 -11.81 24.61
C HIS A 89 -2.23 -12.76 24.50
N GLY A 90 -2.23 -13.88 25.24
CA GLY A 90 -3.36 -14.81 25.29
C GLY A 90 -3.60 -15.60 23.99
N VAL A 91 -2.56 -15.84 23.19
CA VAL A 91 -2.68 -16.43 21.84
C VAL A 91 -2.14 -17.86 21.74
N LEU A 92 -2.10 -18.60 22.85
CA LEU A 92 -1.65 -20.00 22.87
C LEU A 92 -2.57 -20.96 22.12
N ASP A 93 -3.80 -20.55 21.85
CA ASP A 93 -4.78 -21.29 21.05
C ASP A 93 -4.70 -20.98 19.54
N GLY A 94 -3.77 -20.11 19.13
CA GLY A 94 -3.61 -19.66 17.76
C GLY A 94 -4.48 -18.46 17.37
N THR A 95 -5.23 -17.86 18.31
CA THR A 95 -5.92 -16.59 18.07
C THR A 95 -4.92 -15.48 17.70
N TRP A 96 -5.33 -14.51 16.88
CA TRP A 96 -4.45 -13.43 16.41
C TRP A 96 -5.15 -12.06 16.46
N GLU A 97 -4.40 -11.00 16.71
CA GLU A 97 -4.94 -9.63 16.68
C GLU A 97 -5.33 -9.24 15.23
N ASN A 98 -6.56 -8.78 15.06
CA ASN A 98 -7.05 -8.29 13.77
C ASN A 98 -6.40 -6.94 13.40
N GLY A 99 -6.29 -6.67 12.09
CA GLY A 99 -5.87 -5.35 11.60
C GLY A 99 -4.37 -5.06 11.68
N THR A 100 -3.55 -6.05 12.03
CA THR A 100 -2.09 -5.93 12.12
C THR A 100 -1.42 -5.53 10.80
N SER A 101 -2.05 -5.80 9.64
CA SER A 101 -1.55 -5.38 8.32
C SER A 101 -1.47 -3.85 8.15
N ALA A 102 -2.21 -3.07 8.93
CA ALA A 102 -2.17 -1.60 8.87
C ALA A 102 -0.80 -1.01 9.27
N TYR A 103 0.02 -1.78 9.99
CA TYR A 103 1.33 -1.37 10.48
C TYR A 103 2.48 -1.80 9.56
N SER A 104 2.24 -2.66 8.56
CA SER A 104 3.32 -3.20 7.72
C SER A 104 3.95 -2.17 6.79
N LYS A 105 3.15 -1.22 6.27
CA LYS A 105 3.57 -0.08 5.42
C LYS A 105 4.73 -0.44 4.48
N ARG A 106 4.53 -1.44 3.62
CA ARG A 106 5.60 -2.13 2.89
C ARG A 106 6.35 -1.26 1.88
N GLY A 107 5.67 -0.31 1.23
CA GLY A 107 6.32 0.63 0.29
C GLY A 107 7.00 -0.03 -0.91
N VAL A 108 6.39 -1.08 -1.47
CA VAL A 108 7.01 -1.91 -2.53
C VAL A 108 6.66 -1.50 -3.96
N ALA A 109 5.74 -0.55 -4.15
CA ALA A 109 5.39 -0.05 -5.47
C ALA A 109 6.46 0.92 -5.97
N THR A 110 6.81 0.83 -7.26
CA THR A 110 7.67 1.83 -7.92
C THR A 110 6.91 3.10 -8.30
N MET A 111 5.62 2.94 -8.59
CA MET A 111 4.70 4.02 -8.99
C MET A 111 3.36 3.84 -8.26
N VAL A 112 2.72 4.94 -7.86
CA VAL A 112 1.41 4.95 -7.19
C VAL A 112 0.49 6.01 -7.82
N PRO A 113 -0.85 5.86 -7.74
CA PRO A 113 -1.77 6.84 -8.32
C PRO A 113 -1.73 8.17 -7.56
N LYS A 114 -1.58 9.28 -8.30
CA LYS A 114 -1.83 10.64 -7.84
C LYS A 114 -3.23 11.08 -8.27
N TRP A 115 -3.98 11.67 -7.35
CA TRP A 115 -5.33 12.17 -7.60
C TRP A 115 -5.36 13.63 -8.04
N ASP A 116 -6.20 13.95 -9.02
CA ASP A 116 -6.52 15.30 -9.45
C ASP A 116 -8.02 15.58 -9.23
N GLY A 117 -8.31 16.44 -8.25
CA GLY A 117 -9.68 16.81 -7.89
C GLY A 117 -10.42 17.60 -8.96
N SER A 118 -9.72 18.29 -9.87
CA SER A 118 -10.34 19.08 -10.94
C SER A 118 -10.95 18.21 -12.03
N ALA A 119 -10.30 17.10 -12.36
CA ALA A 119 -10.77 16.10 -13.32
C ALA A 119 -11.68 15.03 -12.69
N CYS A 120 -11.67 14.89 -11.37
CA CYS A 120 -12.40 13.84 -10.67
C CYS A 120 -13.93 14.07 -10.67
N ILE A 121 -14.67 13.07 -11.13
CA ILE A 121 -16.15 13.06 -11.10
C ILE A 121 -16.75 12.45 -9.81
N GLN A 122 -15.89 12.08 -8.84
CA GLN A 122 -16.29 11.60 -7.51
C GLN A 122 -17.22 10.37 -7.52
N CYS A 123 -16.92 9.38 -8.36
CA CYS A 123 -17.72 8.16 -8.52
C CYS A 123 -17.28 7.00 -7.62
N ASN A 124 -16.16 7.13 -6.91
CA ASN A 124 -15.53 6.14 -6.03
C ASN A 124 -15.19 4.77 -6.67
N ARG A 125 -15.23 4.63 -8.01
CA ARG A 125 -14.88 3.38 -8.69
C ARG A 125 -13.44 2.94 -8.46
N CYS A 126 -12.51 3.89 -8.36
CA CYS A 126 -11.11 3.61 -8.06
C CYS A 126 -10.91 2.99 -6.66
N ALA A 127 -11.69 3.42 -5.66
CA ALA A 127 -11.71 2.80 -4.34
C ALA A 127 -12.41 1.45 -4.34
N ALA A 128 -13.51 1.32 -5.11
CA ALA A 128 -14.23 0.07 -5.27
C ALA A 128 -13.35 -1.05 -5.84
N THR A 129 -12.53 -0.73 -6.84
CA THR A 129 -11.68 -1.72 -7.54
C THR A 129 -10.29 -1.86 -6.94
N CYS A 130 -9.95 -1.13 -5.88
CA CYS A 130 -8.66 -1.28 -5.22
C CYS A 130 -8.64 -2.62 -4.45
N PRO A 131 -7.72 -3.54 -4.80
CA PRO A 131 -7.65 -4.84 -4.13
C PRO A 131 -7.07 -4.75 -2.70
N HIS A 132 -6.34 -3.69 -2.38
CA HIS A 132 -5.64 -3.55 -1.10
C HIS A 132 -6.23 -2.48 -0.19
N ALA A 133 -7.36 -1.85 -0.56
CA ALA A 133 -7.95 -0.72 0.16
C ALA A 133 -7.00 0.48 0.38
N ALA A 134 -6.01 0.63 -0.52
CA ALA A 134 -4.97 1.67 -0.50
C ALA A 134 -5.39 3.00 -1.16
N ILE A 135 -6.64 3.12 -1.60
CA ILE A 135 -7.22 4.37 -2.12
C ILE A 135 -8.65 4.49 -1.59
N ARG A 136 -8.97 5.60 -0.93
CA ARG A 136 -10.20 5.80 -0.16
C ARG A 136 -10.83 7.16 -0.41
N PRO A 137 -12.16 7.24 -0.59
CA PRO A 137 -12.85 8.51 -0.60
C PRO A 137 -13.07 8.99 0.83
N VAL A 138 -12.91 10.29 1.05
CA VAL A 138 -13.13 10.96 2.33
C VAL A 138 -14.10 12.11 2.12
N LEU A 139 -15.02 12.28 3.06
CA LEU A 139 -15.90 13.44 3.16
C LEU A 139 -15.62 14.17 4.47
N LEU A 140 -15.51 15.48 4.42
CA LEU A 140 -15.29 16.34 5.58
C LEU A 140 -16.35 17.43 5.61
N THR A 141 -16.85 17.77 6.80
CA THR A 141 -17.55 19.03 7.02
C THR A 141 -16.57 20.19 6.89
N GLU A 142 -17.08 21.42 6.80
CA GLU A 142 -16.20 22.60 6.79
C GLU A 142 -15.39 22.74 8.09
N GLU A 143 -15.95 22.35 9.24
CA GLU A 143 -15.24 22.34 10.53
C GLU A 143 -14.12 21.29 10.54
N GLU A 144 -14.39 20.06 10.10
CA GLU A 144 -13.37 19.02 10.04
C GLU A 144 -12.27 19.34 9.04
N LYS A 145 -12.63 19.93 7.89
CA LYS A 145 -11.67 20.40 6.89
C LYS A 145 -10.70 21.43 7.47
N ALA A 146 -11.14 22.29 8.38
CA ALA A 146 -10.26 23.25 9.05
C ALA A 146 -9.26 22.60 10.02
N ASN A 147 -9.53 21.35 10.44
CA ASN A 147 -8.73 20.62 11.44
C ASN A 147 -7.81 19.54 10.83
N VAL A 148 -7.96 19.21 9.54
CA VAL A 148 -7.05 18.30 8.84
C VAL A 148 -5.81 19.04 8.30
N PRO A 149 -4.69 18.35 8.02
CA PRO A 149 -3.50 18.99 7.47
C PRO A 149 -3.79 19.79 6.20
N ALA A 150 -3.09 20.92 6.00
CA ALA A 150 -3.24 21.74 4.79
C ALA A 150 -2.89 20.99 3.49
N SER A 151 -2.05 19.95 3.58
CA SER A 151 -1.73 19.02 2.50
C SER A 151 -2.93 18.16 2.06
N PHE A 152 -4.00 18.08 2.85
CA PHE A 152 -5.20 17.30 2.56
C PHE A 152 -6.18 18.11 1.68
N GLU A 153 -5.74 18.50 0.49
CA GLU A 153 -6.53 19.33 -0.42
C GLU A 153 -7.84 18.64 -0.82
N THR A 154 -8.96 19.34 -0.70
CA THR A 154 -10.30 18.83 -1.01
C THR A 154 -10.96 19.63 -2.13
N VAL A 155 -11.98 19.03 -2.76
CA VAL A 155 -12.90 19.71 -3.69
C VAL A 155 -14.32 19.65 -3.15
N PRO A 156 -15.25 20.53 -3.56
CA PRO A 156 -16.64 20.43 -3.14
C PRO A 156 -17.24 19.06 -3.50
N ALA A 157 -17.89 18.39 -2.55
CA ALA A 157 -18.55 17.12 -2.81
C ALA A 157 -19.74 17.31 -3.75
N LYS A 158 -19.93 16.34 -4.65
CA LYS A 158 -20.97 16.32 -5.67
C LYS A 158 -21.79 15.05 -5.54
N GLY A 159 -23.06 15.09 -5.93
CA GLY A 159 -23.88 13.88 -6.12
C GLY A 159 -23.97 12.96 -4.90
N LEU A 160 -24.29 13.53 -3.72
CA LEU A 160 -24.58 12.81 -2.48
C LEU A 160 -26.08 12.66 -2.20
N GLY A 161 -26.93 13.34 -2.98
CA GLY A 161 -28.38 13.44 -2.75
C GLY A 161 -28.79 14.90 -2.53
N LYS A 162 -30.10 15.19 -2.60
CA LYS A 162 -30.62 16.56 -2.42
C LYS A 162 -30.59 17.03 -0.97
N ASP A 163 -30.70 16.08 -0.02
CA ASP A 163 -30.79 16.36 1.41
C ASP A 163 -29.45 16.18 2.14
N ALA A 164 -28.39 15.83 1.40
CA ALA A 164 -27.06 15.65 1.98
C ALA A 164 -26.45 17.02 2.36
N PRO A 165 -25.83 17.14 3.55
CA PRO A 165 -25.07 18.34 3.90
C PRO A 165 -24.00 18.69 2.86
N ALA A 166 -23.61 19.96 2.83
CA ALA A 166 -22.45 20.38 2.06
C ALA A 166 -21.19 19.77 2.68
N TYR A 167 -20.53 18.89 1.92
CA TYR A 167 -19.27 18.27 2.31
C TYR A 167 -18.15 18.66 1.34
N SER A 168 -16.93 18.56 1.82
CA SER A 168 -15.70 18.57 1.03
C SER A 168 -15.25 17.13 0.78
N TYR A 169 -14.78 16.82 -0.43
CA TYR A 169 -14.40 15.50 -0.90
C TYR A 169 -12.90 15.40 -1.24
N ARG A 170 -12.28 14.29 -0.87
CA ARG A 170 -10.94 13.91 -1.35
C ARG A 170 -10.87 12.41 -1.65
N MET A 171 -10.12 12.03 -2.67
CA MET A 171 -9.71 10.65 -2.90
C MET A 171 -8.25 10.50 -2.43
N GLN A 172 -8.05 9.89 -1.28
CA GLN A 172 -6.74 9.77 -0.64
C GLN A 172 -6.09 8.42 -0.96
N ILE A 173 -4.77 8.42 -1.16
CA ILE A 173 -3.97 7.24 -1.49
C ILE A 173 -3.01 6.94 -0.34
N SER A 174 -2.80 5.66 -0.04
CA SER A 174 -1.73 5.17 0.83
C SER A 174 -0.57 4.71 -0.04
N PRO A 175 0.52 5.49 -0.19
CA PRO A 175 1.68 5.08 -0.96
C PRO A 175 2.29 3.77 -0.47
N TYR A 176 2.40 3.59 0.85
CA TYR A 176 3.10 2.45 1.44
C TYR A 176 2.28 1.16 1.44
N ASP A 177 0.96 1.25 1.23
CA ASP A 177 0.08 0.09 1.10
C ASP A 177 -0.33 -0.20 -0.36
N CYS A 178 -0.02 0.71 -1.29
CA CYS A 178 -0.27 0.53 -2.70
C CYS A 178 0.74 -0.46 -3.31
N LEU A 179 0.26 -1.36 -4.19
CA LEU A 179 1.12 -2.27 -4.96
C LEU A 179 1.31 -1.83 -6.43
N GLY A 180 0.92 -0.62 -6.80
CA GLY A 180 1.16 -0.07 -8.15
C GLY A 180 0.45 -0.77 -9.31
N CYS A 181 -0.60 -1.56 -9.04
CA CYS A 181 -1.24 -2.43 -10.05
C CYS A 181 -2.00 -1.71 -11.18
N GLY A 182 -2.31 -0.42 -11.04
CA GLY A 182 -3.00 0.38 -12.06
C GLY A 182 -4.51 0.12 -12.23
N VAL A 183 -5.11 -0.85 -11.53
CA VAL A 183 -6.54 -1.20 -11.67
C VAL A 183 -7.49 -0.02 -11.42
N CYS A 184 -7.14 0.86 -10.48
CA CYS A 184 -7.93 2.07 -10.20
C CYS A 184 -7.91 3.07 -11.36
N LEU A 185 -6.83 3.17 -12.13
CA LEU A 185 -6.76 4.00 -13.33
C LEU A 185 -7.61 3.41 -14.45
N THR A 186 -7.50 2.10 -14.70
CA THR A 186 -8.31 1.39 -15.70
C THR A 186 -9.80 1.51 -15.41
N ALA A 187 -10.20 1.47 -14.14
CA ALA A 187 -11.59 1.61 -13.72
C ALA A 187 -12.09 3.06 -13.74
N CYS A 188 -11.20 4.05 -13.81
CA CYS A 188 -11.56 5.46 -13.75
C CYS A 188 -12.22 5.90 -15.07
N PRO A 189 -13.48 6.35 -15.06
CA PRO A 189 -14.16 6.83 -16.27
C PRO A 189 -13.72 8.25 -16.67
N ALA A 190 -13.02 8.97 -15.80
CA ALA A 190 -12.57 10.34 -16.04
C ALA A 190 -11.10 10.34 -16.46
N LYS A 191 -10.81 10.92 -17.63
CA LYS A 191 -9.43 11.13 -18.08
C LYS A 191 -8.73 12.14 -17.16
N GLY A 192 -7.50 11.85 -16.75
CA GLY A 192 -6.66 12.75 -15.96
C GLY A 192 -6.92 12.75 -14.44
N ALA A 193 -8.03 12.17 -13.96
CA ALA A 193 -8.34 12.16 -12.53
C ALA A 193 -7.37 11.31 -11.68
N LEU A 194 -6.68 10.34 -12.30
CA LEU A 194 -5.62 9.55 -11.68
C LEU A 194 -4.46 9.41 -12.67
N THR A 195 -3.23 9.64 -12.19
CA THR A 195 -1.99 9.45 -12.98
C THR A 195 -0.97 8.67 -12.14
N MET A 196 -0.33 7.66 -12.74
CA MET A 196 0.77 6.94 -12.06
C MET A 196 1.95 7.89 -11.89
N THR A 197 2.39 8.04 -10.64
CA THR A 197 3.47 8.96 -10.22
C THR A 197 4.53 8.17 -9.45
N PRO A 198 5.83 8.52 -9.55
CA PRO A 198 6.87 7.85 -8.77
C PRO A 198 6.53 7.76 -7.28
N PHE A 199 6.86 6.62 -6.67
CA PHE A 199 6.60 6.39 -5.25
C PHE A 199 7.24 7.46 -4.36
N ASP A 200 8.46 7.88 -4.68
CA ASP A 200 9.20 8.88 -3.90
C ASP A 200 8.47 10.22 -3.79
N ASP A 201 7.85 10.68 -4.88
CA ASP A 201 7.09 11.93 -4.92
C ASP A 201 5.79 11.85 -4.10
N MET A 202 5.30 10.62 -3.88
CA MET A 202 4.01 10.37 -3.25
C MET A 202 4.15 10.02 -1.77
N LYS A 203 5.36 9.74 -1.25
CA LYS A 203 5.59 9.43 0.18
C LYS A 203 4.88 10.37 1.17
N PRO A 204 4.83 11.70 0.96
CA PRO A 204 4.14 12.61 1.89
C PRO A 204 2.63 12.34 2.05
N GLU A 205 1.99 11.70 1.06
CA GLU A 205 0.56 11.35 1.12
C GLU A 205 0.25 10.26 2.15
N GLN A 206 1.26 9.55 2.67
CA GLN A 206 1.06 8.53 3.68
C GLN A 206 0.50 9.11 4.98
N GLU A 207 1.02 10.25 5.42
CA GLU A 207 0.55 10.91 6.64
C GLU A 207 -0.91 11.36 6.51
N ASN A 208 -1.28 11.92 5.36
CA ASN A 208 -2.66 12.25 5.01
C ASN A 208 -3.58 11.02 5.08
N PHE A 209 -3.11 9.88 4.58
CA PHE A 209 -3.89 8.64 4.62
C PHE A 209 -4.08 8.11 6.04
N ASP A 210 -3.01 8.04 6.83
CA ASP A 210 -3.05 7.47 8.18
C ASP A 210 -3.82 8.38 9.16
N LYS A 211 -3.65 9.71 9.09
CA LYS A 211 -4.32 10.65 10.00
C LYS A 211 -5.77 10.97 9.63
N VAL A 212 -6.12 10.88 8.35
CA VAL A 212 -7.44 11.33 7.86
C VAL A 212 -8.22 10.19 7.23
N ALA A 213 -7.72 9.53 6.19
CA ALA A 213 -8.48 8.52 5.46
C ALA A 213 -8.74 7.21 6.24
N MET A 214 -7.91 6.93 7.24
CA MET A 214 -8.08 5.83 8.20
C MET A 214 -8.89 6.23 9.43
N ASN A 215 -9.12 7.52 9.68
CA ASN A 215 -9.74 7.99 10.90
C ASN A 215 -11.27 7.86 10.83
N GLU A 216 -11.80 6.93 11.63
CA GLU A 216 -13.22 6.60 11.64
C GLU A 216 -14.12 7.73 12.16
N ALA A 217 -13.57 8.72 12.87
CA ALA A 217 -14.31 9.91 13.29
C ALA A 217 -14.85 10.71 12.09
N TYR A 218 -14.22 10.61 10.92
CA TYR A 218 -14.66 11.29 9.71
C TYR A 218 -15.70 10.50 8.89
N LEU A 219 -16.11 9.30 9.32
CA LEU A 219 -17.13 8.53 8.60
C LEU A 219 -18.50 9.23 8.63
N LYS A 220 -19.06 9.46 7.44
CA LYS A 220 -20.38 10.08 7.25
C LYS A 220 -21.47 9.02 7.19
N LYS A 221 -21.95 8.60 8.36
CA LYS A 221 -22.98 7.56 8.51
C LYS A 221 -24.28 7.92 7.77
N ASP A 222 -24.57 9.20 7.60
CA ASP A 222 -25.69 9.75 6.82
C ASP A 222 -25.54 9.55 5.30
N VAL A 223 -24.31 9.40 4.80
CA VAL A 223 -24.02 9.20 3.36
C VAL A 223 -23.78 7.73 3.01
N ILE A 224 -23.29 6.94 3.96
CA ILE A 224 -22.97 5.51 3.78
C ILE A 224 -24.26 4.73 3.50
N SER A 225 -24.29 4.02 2.36
CA SER A 225 -25.44 3.20 1.95
C SER A 225 -25.01 2.13 0.94
N ASP A 226 -25.66 0.98 0.97
CA ASP A 226 -25.52 -0.15 0.03
C ASP A 226 -26.27 0.04 -1.31
N LYS A 227 -27.07 1.11 -1.44
CA LYS A 227 -27.92 1.35 -2.62
C LYS A 227 -27.15 1.56 -3.92
N ASN A 228 -25.90 2.00 -3.83
CA ASN A 228 -25.08 2.25 -5.01
C ASN A 228 -23.59 2.16 -4.70
N MET A 229 -22.79 1.95 -5.76
CA MET A 229 -21.35 1.78 -5.65
C MET A 229 -20.63 3.02 -5.09
N LYS A 230 -21.13 4.23 -5.30
CA LYS A 230 -20.48 5.42 -4.75
C LYS A 230 -20.62 5.47 -3.23
N SER A 231 -21.84 5.33 -2.72
CA SER A 231 -22.15 5.45 -1.30
C SER A 231 -21.49 4.37 -0.45
N VAL A 232 -21.45 3.11 -0.92
CA VAL A 232 -20.84 2.01 -0.17
C VAL A 232 -19.34 2.21 0.04
N GLN A 233 -18.66 2.91 -0.88
CA GLN A 233 -17.21 3.12 -0.77
C GLN A 233 -16.81 4.14 0.29
N PHE A 234 -17.75 4.89 0.87
CA PHE A 234 -17.49 5.70 2.06
C PHE A 234 -17.50 4.87 3.35
N ALA A 235 -17.96 3.61 3.31
CA ALA A 235 -17.89 2.72 4.46
C ALA A 235 -16.46 2.24 4.71
N LYS A 236 -16.14 2.00 5.99
CA LYS A 236 -14.88 1.41 6.43
C LYS A 236 -14.65 0.05 5.74
N PRO A 237 -13.53 -0.15 5.01
CA PRO A 237 -13.12 -1.47 4.58
C PRO A 237 -12.49 -2.22 5.77
N TYR A 238 -13.12 -3.31 6.22
CA TYR A 238 -12.57 -4.16 7.29
C TYR A 238 -11.48 -5.10 6.78
N PHE A 239 -11.43 -5.37 5.46
CA PHE A 239 -10.34 -6.10 4.81
C PHE A 239 -9.43 -5.13 4.05
N GLN A 240 -8.19 -4.99 4.51
CA GLN A 240 -7.23 -3.99 4.00
C GLN A 240 -5.78 -4.51 4.02
N PHE A 241 -4.99 -4.03 3.07
CA PHE A 241 -3.53 -4.19 3.03
C PHE A 241 -3.06 -5.66 3.09
N SER A 242 -3.81 -6.57 2.45
CA SER A 242 -3.46 -7.99 2.43
C SER A 242 -2.17 -8.25 1.64
N ALA A 243 -1.57 -9.43 1.85
CA ALA A 243 -0.39 -9.87 1.11
C ALA A 243 -0.70 -10.42 -0.29
N ALA A 244 -1.93 -10.24 -0.81
CA ALA A 244 -2.30 -10.72 -2.13
C ALA A 244 -1.52 -10.01 -3.24
N CYS A 245 -1.44 -10.65 -4.41
CA CYS A 245 -0.76 -10.13 -5.59
C CYS A 245 -1.28 -8.74 -6.01
N ALA A 246 -0.40 -7.94 -6.65
CA ALA A 246 -0.79 -6.69 -7.28
C ALA A 246 -1.91 -6.92 -8.31
N GLY A 247 -3.09 -6.33 -8.10
CA GLY A 247 -4.24 -6.51 -8.99
C GLY A 247 -5.13 -7.72 -8.69
N CYS A 248 -5.00 -8.36 -7.52
CA CYS A 248 -5.81 -9.53 -7.13
C CYS A 248 -7.32 -9.23 -7.11
N ALA A 249 -8.09 -9.88 -7.98
CA ALA A 249 -9.54 -9.66 -8.05
C ALA A 249 -10.30 -10.14 -6.79
N GLU A 250 -9.88 -11.24 -6.17
CA GLU A 250 -10.57 -11.85 -5.01
C GLU A 250 -10.75 -10.84 -3.86
N THR A 251 -9.65 -10.17 -3.51
CA THR A 251 -9.61 -9.19 -2.42
C THR A 251 -10.51 -7.97 -2.66
N THR A 252 -10.80 -7.64 -3.92
CA THR A 252 -11.75 -6.57 -4.28
C THR A 252 -13.16 -6.93 -3.83
N TYR A 253 -13.57 -8.18 -4.03
CA TYR A 253 -14.87 -8.69 -3.58
C TYR A 253 -14.93 -8.80 -2.05
N ILE A 254 -13.89 -9.36 -1.43
CA ILE A 254 -13.82 -9.49 0.04
C ILE A 254 -13.90 -8.12 0.70
N LYS A 255 -13.16 -7.12 0.20
CA LYS A 255 -13.23 -5.73 0.67
C LYS A 255 -14.65 -5.19 0.58
N LEU A 256 -15.33 -5.35 -0.57
CA LEU A 256 -16.69 -4.86 -0.75
C LEU A 256 -17.68 -5.54 0.22
N VAL A 257 -17.60 -6.86 0.39
CA VAL A 257 -18.43 -7.59 1.37
C VAL A 257 -18.16 -7.06 2.78
N SER A 258 -16.89 -6.85 3.12
CA SER A 258 -16.51 -6.28 4.42
C SER A 258 -17.09 -4.88 4.65
N GLN A 259 -17.24 -4.06 3.61
CA GLN A 259 -17.84 -2.73 3.70
C GLN A 259 -19.37 -2.77 3.89
N LEU A 260 -20.02 -3.85 3.44
CA LEU A 260 -21.47 -4.03 3.54
C LEU A 260 -21.90 -4.61 4.89
N VAL A 261 -21.14 -5.58 5.42
CA VAL A 261 -21.55 -6.38 6.59
C VAL A 261 -20.42 -6.71 7.57
N GLY A 262 -19.22 -6.13 7.40
CA GLY A 262 -18.03 -6.51 8.16
C GLY A 262 -18.09 -6.23 9.67
N ASP A 263 -19.02 -5.39 10.12
CA ASP A 263 -19.27 -5.11 11.54
C ASP A 263 -19.94 -6.26 12.28
N ARG A 264 -20.57 -7.20 11.56
CA ARG A 264 -21.38 -8.29 12.11
C ARG A 264 -21.22 -9.63 11.38
N MET A 265 -20.26 -9.71 10.46
CA MET A 265 -20.01 -10.90 9.65
C MET A 265 -19.08 -11.86 10.38
N TYR A 266 -19.39 -13.15 10.32
CA TYR A 266 -18.48 -14.25 10.65
C TYR A 266 -18.02 -14.89 9.34
N ILE A 267 -16.72 -15.21 9.26
CA ILE A 267 -16.10 -15.89 8.11
C ILE A 267 -15.60 -17.25 8.62
N GLY A 268 -15.97 -18.32 7.93
CA GLY A 268 -15.55 -19.70 8.22
C GLY A 268 -15.26 -20.48 6.96
#